data_AF-A0A1M6NU69-F1
#
_entry.id   AF-A0A1M6NU69-F1
#
_cell.length_a   1.000
_cell.length_b   1.000
_cell.length_c   1.000
_cell.angle_alpha   90.00
_cell.angle_beta   90.00
_cell.angle_gamma   90.00
#
_symmetry.space_group_name_H-M   'P 1'
#
loop_
_entity.id
_entity.type
_entity.pdbx_description
1 polymer ?
#
loop_
_entity_poly.entity_id
_entity_poly.type
_entity_poly.pdbx_seq_one_letter_code
_entity_poly.pdbx_strand_id
1 'polypeptide(L)'
;MKFIGPFLKINTLSKESILHQLFYLSKESVHNLVFESKCGISIPPHELGKSIDKNDFNFIRSSSPLICMYRKCSAKLSFENDKLMWNSEKAKKDILISSNGFMTLALMELCDYYKLMSTADKDKGVFRNIYHQLSKLQLDFYAMHLRNTQGFFTDKKHISDMFVSKADFEEKKSPYKLSEQALMMCAYYKLGSMESYLNSRSKKESKNDDNTQDDNLNNGNKITKNQYVDFALDILNMLVDYRESIYNLTYGEKIKICFYLCIFYQYSNNEDCKSLIFDLYDLICEEYSNISIITKYEYILNKSLLSIVSLFMVHYFNFEKAKKFSNSLINELVSLYDDKMCIFNKTSSGKTIEYASDEIMTYIYALYLHSYINGDDDVEQIIENIFKKSIVNSGLIPSWPQVPNLNSPERYKNFSKKSEDLLDDEHFRLSTIPTPEEREVAPVFLKHLYINTKKFEFKVSKCNFDSSRNMYIFFLNVFLQNYFSNNNQDS
;
A
#
# COMPACT_ATOMS: atom_id res chain seq x y z
N MET A 1 44.24 -5.57 -31.83
CA MET A 1 43.33 -6.36 -30.97
C MET A 1 43.08 -5.64 -29.64
N LYS A 2 42.18 -4.65 -29.61
CA LYS A 2 41.66 -4.06 -28.35
C LYS A 2 40.20 -3.67 -28.55
N PHE A 3 39.33 -4.66 -28.52
CA PHE A 3 37.88 -4.49 -28.36
C PHE A 3 37.44 -5.43 -27.23
N ILE A 4 37.58 -4.95 -26.00
CA ILE A 4 36.87 -5.47 -24.83
C ILE A 4 36.25 -4.24 -24.17
N GLY A 5 34.93 -4.12 -24.29
CA GLY A 5 34.09 -3.02 -23.78
C GLY A 5 32.99 -2.73 -24.81
N PRO A 6 31.73 -3.18 -24.60
CA PRO A 6 30.92 -2.81 -23.43
C PRO A 6 30.12 -3.97 -22.81
N PHE A 7 30.75 -5.11 -22.51
CA PHE A 7 30.06 -6.31 -21.99
C PHE A 7 30.17 -6.53 -20.47
N LEU A 8 30.56 -5.50 -19.72
CA LEU A 8 30.54 -5.52 -18.25
C LEU A 8 29.92 -4.22 -17.73
N LYS A 9 28.67 -3.92 -18.10
CA LYS A 9 27.83 -3.17 -17.16
C LYS A 9 27.52 -4.17 -16.05
N ILE A 10 28.22 -4.02 -14.92
CA ILE A 10 27.77 -4.63 -13.67
C ILE A 10 26.38 -4.05 -13.45
N ASN A 11 25.34 -4.89 -13.45
CA ASN A 11 23.98 -4.48 -13.08
C ASN A 11 24.02 -4.03 -11.60
N THR A 12 24.43 -2.79 -11.37
CA THR A 12 24.41 -2.14 -10.07
C THR A 12 22.98 -1.68 -9.83
N LEU A 13 22.22 -2.58 -9.21
CA LEU A 13 20.89 -2.32 -8.70
C LEU A 13 20.96 -1.15 -7.72
N SER A 14 20.47 0.03 -8.08
CA SER A 14 20.47 1.20 -7.20
C SER A 14 19.25 1.25 -6.29
N LYS A 15 19.34 2.02 -5.20
CA LYS A 15 18.20 2.37 -4.33
C LYS A 15 16.98 2.88 -5.11
N GLU A 16 17.18 3.78 -6.08
CA GLU A 16 16.11 4.32 -6.94
C GLU A 16 15.47 3.23 -7.80
N SER A 17 16.29 2.36 -8.42
CA SER A 17 15.82 1.23 -9.22
C SER A 17 14.97 0.26 -8.39
N ILE A 18 15.38 -0.06 -7.16
CA ILE A 18 14.63 -0.96 -6.26
C ILE A 18 13.24 -0.41 -5.95
N LEU A 19 13.14 0.87 -5.61
CA LEU A 19 11.83 1.47 -5.38
C LEU A 19 10.96 1.42 -6.61
N HIS A 20 11.53 1.81 -7.76
CA HIS A 20 10.76 1.85 -8.98
C HIS A 20 10.25 0.45 -9.34
N GLN A 21 11.06 -0.59 -9.14
CA GLN A 21 10.65 -1.99 -9.30
C GLN A 21 9.52 -2.37 -8.33
N LEU A 22 9.65 -2.04 -7.04
CA LEU A 22 8.65 -2.36 -6.01
C LEU A 22 7.33 -1.60 -6.21
N PHE A 23 7.41 -0.32 -6.60
CA PHE A 23 6.26 0.48 -7.00
C PHE A 23 5.58 -0.11 -8.22
N TYR A 24 6.35 -0.40 -9.27
CA TYR A 24 5.82 -0.95 -10.52
C TYR A 24 5.13 -2.29 -10.28
N LEU A 25 5.77 -3.18 -9.52
CA LEU A 25 5.18 -4.42 -9.05
C LEU A 25 3.83 -4.16 -8.38
N SER A 26 3.80 -3.32 -7.34
CA SER A 26 2.57 -3.06 -6.58
C SER A 26 1.45 -2.46 -7.44
N LYS A 27 1.77 -1.53 -8.34
CA LYS A 27 0.79 -0.90 -9.24
C LYS A 27 0.11 -1.95 -10.12
N GLU A 28 0.90 -2.77 -10.80
CA GLU A 28 0.39 -3.80 -11.70
C GLU A 28 -0.31 -4.93 -10.93
N SER A 29 0.21 -5.33 -9.76
CA SER A 29 -0.41 -6.34 -8.92
C SER A 29 -1.76 -5.89 -8.35
N VAL A 30 -1.88 -4.64 -7.90
CA VAL A 30 -3.16 -4.07 -7.45
C VAL A 30 -4.14 -4.02 -8.62
N HIS A 31 -3.70 -3.58 -9.80
CA HIS A 31 -4.54 -3.56 -11.00
C HIS A 31 -5.07 -4.96 -11.34
N ASN A 32 -4.18 -5.95 -11.49
CA ASN A 32 -4.54 -7.33 -11.81
C ASN A 32 -5.47 -7.94 -10.74
N LEU A 33 -5.19 -7.73 -9.46
CA LEU A 33 -6.06 -8.21 -8.38
C LEU A 33 -7.45 -7.60 -8.43
N VAL A 34 -7.54 -6.28 -8.59
CA VAL A 34 -8.81 -5.56 -8.52
C VAL A 34 -9.69 -5.82 -9.74
N PHE A 35 -9.13 -5.93 -10.94
CA PHE A 35 -9.92 -6.03 -12.18
C PHE A 35 -10.08 -7.45 -12.70
N GLU A 36 -9.12 -8.35 -12.43
CA GLU A 36 -9.00 -9.63 -13.13
C GLU A 36 -9.13 -10.84 -12.19
N SER A 37 -8.83 -10.69 -10.89
CA SER A 37 -8.71 -11.87 -10.03
C SER A 37 -10.02 -12.55 -9.65
N LYS A 38 -11.13 -11.80 -9.60
CA LYS A 38 -12.40 -12.28 -9.01
C LYS A 38 -12.21 -12.90 -7.61
N CYS A 39 -11.13 -12.56 -6.90
CA CYS A 39 -10.80 -13.08 -5.57
C CYS A 39 -11.54 -12.30 -4.47
N GLY A 40 -12.86 -12.24 -4.60
CA GLY A 40 -13.67 -11.37 -3.77
C GLY A 40 -15.11 -11.28 -4.24
N ILE A 41 -15.74 -10.17 -3.86
CA ILE A 41 -17.05 -9.76 -4.34
C ILE A 41 -16.81 -8.75 -5.46
N SER A 42 -17.29 -9.07 -6.65
CA SER A 42 -17.19 -8.23 -7.83
C SER A 42 -18.50 -7.49 -8.09
N ILE A 43 -18.40 -6.33 -8.73
CA ILE A 43 -19.56 -5.64 -9.32
C ILE A 43 -19.59 -5.82 -10.83
N PRO A 44 -20.80 -5.81 -11.43
CA PRO A 44 -20.93 -5.69 -12.87
C PRO A 44 -20.28 -4.38 -13.38
N PRO A 45 -19.59 -4.39 -14.54
CA PRO A 45 -18.98 -3.18 -15.10
C PRO A 45 -19.94 -2.00 -15.24
N HIS A 46 -21.21 -2.26 -15.58
CA HIS A 46 -22.21 -1.21 -15.77
C HIS A 46 -22.53 -0.43 -14.48
N GLU A 47 -22.35 -1.01 -13.29
CA GLU A 47 -22.52 -0.30 -12.02
C GLU A 47 -21.39 0.69 -11.78
N LEU A 48 -20.17 0.30 -12.15
CA LEU A 48 -19.00 1.19 -12.14
C LEU A 48 -19.11 2.29 -13.20
N GLY A 49 -19.68 1.97 -14.37
CA GLY A 49 -19.84 2.87 -15.51
C GLY A 49 -20.88 3.98 -15.37
N LYS A 50 -21.79 3.93 -14.37
CA LYS A 50 -22.87 4.93 -14.21
C LYS A 50 -22.36 6.36 -14.01
N SER A 51 -21.12 6.52 -13.56
CA SER A 51 -20.50 7.81 -13.22
C SER A 51 -19.17 8.03 -13.93
N ILE A 52 -18.88 7.21 -14.94
CA ILE A 52 -17.65 7.27 -15.74
C ILE A 52 -18.05 7.58 -17.19
N ASP A 53 -17.22 8.35 -17.89
CA ASP A 53 -17.50 8.72 -19.28
C ASP A 53 -17.64 7.46 -20.17
N LYS A 54 -18.52 7.54 -21.19
CA LYS A 54 -18.80 6.41 -22.08
C LYS A 54 -17.56 5.89 -22.83
N ASN A 55 -16.57 6.76 -23.06
CA ASN A 55 -15.32 6.39 -23.70
C ASN A 55 -14.43 5.55 -22.76
N ASP A 56 -14.39 5.93 -21.49
CA ASP A 56 -13.66 5.26 -20.41
C ASP A 56 -14.27 3.89 -20.06
N PHE A 57 -15.58 3.71 -20.28
CA PHE A 57 -16.28 2.45 -20.05
C PHE A 57 -15.71 1.27 -20.85
N ASN A 58 -15.11 1.53 -22.02
CA ASN A 58 -14.54 0.48 -22.85
C ASN A 58 -13.38 -0.26 -22.15
N PHE A 59 -12.66 0.40 -21.24
CA PHE A 59 -11.56 -0.19 -20.47
C PHE A 59 -12.03 -1.19 -19.40
N ILE A 60 -13.31 -1.15 -19.00
CA ILE A 60 -13.87 -2.02 -17.95
C ILE A 60 -14.88 -3.05 -18.47
N ARG A 61 -15.19 -3.04 -19.77
CA ARG A 61 -16.26 -3.86 -20.36
C ARG A 61 -16.03 -5.38 -20.19
N SER A 62 -14.78 -5.81 -20.02
CA SER A 62 -14.40 -7.21 -19.77
C SER A 62 -13.89 -7.49 -18.36
N SER A 63 -13.86 -6.49 -17.46
CA SER A 63 -13.35 -6.68 -16.11
C SER A 63 -14.44 -7.13 -15.14
N SER A 64 -14.05 -7.60 -13.96
CA SER A 64 -14.99 -7.89 -12.86
C SER A 64 -14.48 -7.18 -11.59
N PRO A 65 -14.58 -5.84 -11.55
CA PRO A 65 -13.95 -5.02 -10.52
C PRO A 65 -14.38 -5.46 -9.12
N LEU A 66 -13.41 -5.61 -8.22
CA LEU A 66 -13.66 -5.99 -6.83
C LEU A 66 -14.14 -4.80 -6.00
N ILE A 67 -15.28 -4.98 -5.32
CA ILE A 67 -15.73 -4.10 -4.24
C ILE A 67 -15.30 -4.58 -2.86
N CYS A 68 -14.90 -5.85 -2.74
CA CYS A 68 -14.37 -6.41 -1.50
C CYS A 68 -13.52 -7.64 -1.81
N MET A 69 -12.38 -7.79 -1.14
CA MET A 69 -11.43 -8.86 -1.37
C MET A 69 -11.41 -9.88 -0.23
N TYR A 70 -11.24 -11.15 -0.60
CA TYR A 70 -11.08 -12.26 0.32
C TYR A 70 -9.64 -12.45 0.81
N ARG A 71 -9.50 -13.17 1.92
CA ARG A 71 -8.23 -13.31 2.62
C ARG A 71 -7.17 -14.05 1.83
N LYS A 72 -7.51 -15.18 1.21
CA LYS A 72 -6.51 -16.04 0.55
C LYS A 72 -7.07 -16.71 -0.69
N CYS A 73 -6.21 -16.91 -1.69
CA CYS A 73 -6.46 -17.78 -2.83
C CYS A 73 -5.13 -18.39 -3.33
N SER A 74 -5.21 -19.24 -4.35
CA SER A 74 -4.02 -19.70 -5.07
C SER A 74 -3.43 -18.54 -5.86
N ALA A 75 -2.11 -18.36 -5.81
CA ALA A 75 -1.42 -17.41 -6.68
C ALA A 75 -1.10 -18.03 -8.07
N LYS A 76 -1.30 -19.34 -8.24
CA LYS A 76 -1.18 -19.99 -9.55
C LYS A 76 -2.31 -19.56 -10.46
N LEU A 77 -1.96 -19.26 -11.70
CA LEU A 77 -2.86 -18.85 -12.75
C LEU A 77 -3.17 -20.04 -13.65
N SER A 78 -4.37 -20.10 -14.21
CA SER A 78 -4.76 -21.04 -15.25
C SER A 78 -4.90 -20.31 -16.59
N PHE A 79 -4.51 -20.97 -17.67
CA PHE A 79 -4.73 -20.45 -19.01
C PHE A 79 -6.16 -20.78 -19.45
N GLU A 80 -7.00 -19.76 -19.63
CA GLU A 80 -8.40 -19.88 -20.02
C GLU A 80 -8.72 -18.83 -21.08
N ASN A 81 -9.24 -19.25 -22.25
CA ASN A 81 -9.57 -18.37 -23.38
C ASN A 81 -8.43 -17.42 -23.77
N ASP A 82 -7.22 -17.97 -23.94
CA ASP A 82 -6.00 -17.24 -24.30
C ASP A 82 -5.55 -16.16 -23.30
N LYS A 83 -6.04 -16.24 -22.05
CA LYS A 83 -5.66 -15.33 -20.97
C LYS A 83 -5.32 -16.09 -19.70
N LEU A 84 -4.38 -15.55 -18.92
CA LEU A 84 -4.10 -16.02 -17.58
C LEU A 84 -5.17 -15.54 -16.61
N MET A 85 -5.78 -16.47 -15.91
CA MET A 85 -6.89 -16.23 -15.00
C MET A 85 -6.58 -16.75 -13.60
N TRP A 86 -7.11 -16.06 -12.59
CA TRP A 86 -7.04 -16.51 -11.21
C TRP A 86 -8.08 -17.60 -10.94
N ASN A 87 -7.69 -18.62 -10.17
CA ASN A 87 -8.65 -19.60 -9.65
C ASN A 87 -9.36 -19.06 -8.40
N SER A 88 -10.54 -18.47 -8.60
CA SER A 88 -11.34 -17.86 -7.53
C SER A 88 -12.20 -18.85 -6.73
N GLU A 89 -12.46 -20.05 -7.26
CA GLU A 89 -13.36 -21.05 -6.66
C GLU A 89 -12.90 -21.51 -5.27
N LYS A 90 -11.59 -21.57 -5.06
CA LYS A 90 -10.96 -22.04 -3.81
C LYS A 90 -10.56 -20.90 -2.86
N ALA A 91 -11.06 -19.69 -3.10
CA ALA A 91 -10.74 -18.55 -2.25
C ALA A 91 -11.34 -18.71 -0.84
N LYS A 92 -10.54 -18.41 0.18
CA LYS A 92 -10.99 -18.36 1.57
C LYS A 92 -11.78 -17.07 1.78
N LYS A 93 -13.11 -17.17 1.76
CA LYS A 93 -14.10 -16.10 1.89
C LYS A 93 -14.09 -15.29 3.22
N ASP A 94 -13.03 -15.40 4.01
CA ASP A 94 -12.77 -14.47 5.11
C ASP A 94 -12.50 -13.08 4.50
N ILE A 95 -13.13 -12.05 5.04
CA ILE A 95 -12.94 -10.65 4.67
C ILE A 95 -12.22 -9.98 5.82
N LEU A 96 -11.04 -9.44 5.55
CA LEU A 96 -10.24 -8.70 6.52
C LEU A 96 -10.40 -7.20 6.28
N ILE A 97 -10.77 -6.44 7.30
CA ILE A 97 -10.92 -4.98 7.19
C ILE A 97 -9.61 -4.34 6.76
N SER A 98 -8.52 -4.73 7.40
CA SER A 98 -7.18 -4.23 7.07
C SER A 98 -6.80 -4.43 5.60
N SER A 99 -7.05 -5.63 5.04
CA SER A 99 -6.75 -5.91 3.62
C SER A 99 -7.55 -5.01 2.68
N ASN A 100 -8.83 -4.83 2.99
CA ASN A 100 -9.75 -4.04 2.16
C ASN A 100 -9.46 -2.53 2.28
N GLY A 101 -9.16 -2.04 3.48
CA GLY A 101 -8.73 -0.67 3.71
C GLY A 101 -7.44 -0.34 2.95
N PHE A 102 -6.42 -1.21 3.01
CA PHE A 102 -5.19 -1.03 2.25
C PHE A 102 -5.39 -1.11 0.73
N MET A 103 -6.24 -2.02 0.24
CA MET A 103 -6.58 -2.08 -1.18
C MET A 103 -7.19 -0.76 -1.66
N THR A 104 -8.17 -0.23 -0.93
CA THR A 104 -8.85 1.02 -1.29
C THR A 104 -7.92 2.22 -1.19
N LEU A 105 -7.08 2.30 -0.16
CA LEU A 105 -6.05 3.33 -0.05
C LEU A 105 -5.04 3.24 -1.20
N ALA A 106 -4.60 2.04 -1.59
CA ALA A 106 -3.69 1.87 -2.72
C ALA A 106 -4.31 2.36 -4.03
N LEU A 107 -5.60 2.11 -4.27
CA LEU A 107 -6.32 2.66 -5.43
C LEU A 107 -6.36 4.19 -5.41
N MET A 108 -6.61 4.80 -4.25
CA MET A 108 -6.61 6.26 -4.11
C MET A 108 -5.21 6.86 -4.28
N GLU A 109 -4.15 6.22 -3.78
CA GLU A 109 -2.78 6.65 -4.05
C GLU A 109 -2.41 6.51 -5.54
N LEU A 110 -2.90 5.46 -6.21
CA LEU A 110 -2.76 5.33 -7.66
C LEU A 110 -3.55 6.41 -8.41
N CYS A 111 -4.69 6.90 -7.91
CA CYS A 111 -5.37 8.05 -8.52
C CYS A 111 -4.45 9.27 -8.61
N ASP A 112 -3.65 9.54 -7.57
CA ASP A 112 -2.70 10.66 -7.56
C ASP A 112 -1.57 10.44 -8.59
N TYR A 113 -1.08 9.21 -8.72
CA TYR A 113 -0.12 8.84 -9.76
C TYR A 113 -0.68 9.04 -11.18
N TYR A 114 -1.86 8.47 -11.47
CA TYR A 114 -2.49 8.57 -12.78
C TYR A 114 -2.96 10.00 -13.11
N LYS A 115 -3.18 10.86 -12.10
CA LYS A 115 -3.44 12.29 -12.30
C LYS A 115 -2.28 12.98 -13.01
N LEU A 116 -1.04 12.70 -12.61
CA LEU A 116 0.15 13.25 -13.28
C LEU A 116 0.23 12.75 -14.72
N MET A 117 -0.04 11.46 -14.94
CA MET A 117 0.02 10.85 -16.27
C MET A 117 -1.09 11.35 -17.22
N SER A 118 -2.24 11.81 -16.71
CA SER A 118 -3.33 12.35 -17.56
C SER A 118 -2.91 13.51 -18.47
N THR A 119 -1.80 14.19 -18.15
CA THR A 119 -1.20 15.22 -19.00
C THR A 119 -0.38 14.65 -20.16
N ALA A 120 0.20 13.46 -20.00
CA ALA A 120 1.10 12.80 -20.95
C ALA A 120 0.45 11.66 -21.76
N ASP A 121 -0.58 11.02 -21.18
CA ASP A 121 -1.35 9.92 -21.74
C ASP A 121 -2.82 9.99 -21.30
N LYS A 122 -3.70 10.36 -22.23
CA LYS A 122 -5.14 10.43 -21.93
C LYS A 122 -5.72 9.05 -21.65
N ASP A 123 -5.27 8.02 -22.36
CA ASP A 123 -5.83 6.66 -22.26
C ASP A 123 -5.47 6.03 -20.92
N LYS A 124 -4.23 6.21 -20.45
CA LYS A 124 -3.86 5.76 -19.10
C LYS A 124 -4.40 6.68 -18.00
N GLY A 125 -4.62 7.96 -18.29
CA GLY A 125 -5.24 8.91 -17.36
C GLY A 125 -6.65 8.49 -16.90
N VAL A 126 -7.36 7.70 -17.70
CA VAL A 126 -8.69 7.14 -17.39
C VAL A 126 -8.70 6.34 -16.08
N PHE A 127 -7.60 5.66 -15.74
CA PHE A 127 -7.53 4.86 -14.51
C PHE A 127 -7.73 5.70 -13.24
N ARG A 128 -7.41 7.00 -13.27
CA ARG A 128 -7.74 7.91 -12.18
C ARG A 128 -9.24 7.92 -11.88
N ASN A 129 -10.08 8.05 -12.90
CA ASN A 129 -11.54 8.13 -12.74
C ASN A 129 -12.10 6.78 -12.29
N ILE A 130 -11.62 5.69 -12.90
CA ILE A 130 -12.03 4.33 -12.57
C ILE A 130 -11.70 4.01 -11.11
N TYR A 131 -10.46 4.26 -10.67
CA TYR A 131 -10.02 3.94 -9.32
C TYR A 131 -10.70 4.80 -8.27
N HIS A 132 -10.94 6.08 -8.56
CA HIS A 132 -11.70 6.97 -7.70
C HIS A 132 -13.13 6.44 -7.48
N GLN A 133 -13.85 6.14 -8.57
CA GLN A 133 -15.21 5.64 -8.47
C GLN A 133 -15.27 4.27 -7.77
N LEU A 134 -14.32 3.39 -8.08
CA LEU A 134 -14.27 2.09 -7.42
C LEU A 134 -14.00 2.22 -5.92
N SER A 135 -13.10 3.13 -5.53
CA SER A 135 -12.81 3.40 -4.11
C SER A 135 -14.06 3.90 -3.36
N LYS A 136 -14.87 4.73 -4.01
CA LYS A 136 -16.17 5.17 -3.47
C LYS A 136 -17.12 4.00 -3.22
N LEU A 137 -17.32 3.17 -4.24
CA LEU A 137 -18.18 1.98 -4.14
C LEU A 137 -17.67 0.99 -3.07
N GLN A 138 -16.35 0.84 -2.95
CA GLN A 138 -15.72 0.03 -1.91
C GLN A 138 -16.03 0.56 -0.51
N LEU A 139 -15.82 1.86 -0.25
CA LEU A 139 -16.09 2.44 1.06
C LEU A 139 -17.57 2.39 1.41
N ASP A 140 -18.47 2.72 0.48
CA ASP A 140 -19.92 2.63 0.68
C ASP A 140 -20.33 1.19 1.03
N PHE A 141 -19.76 0.20 0.32
CA PHE A 141 -19.97 -1.21 0.61
C PHE A 141 -19.45 -1.59 2.01
N TYR A 142 -18.27 -1.11 2.41
CA TYR A 142 -17.74 -1.38 3.75
C TYR A 142 -18.61 -0.78 4.85
N ALA A 143 -19.08 0.46 4.70
CA ALA A 143 -19.99 1.09 5.65
C ALA A 143 -21.31 0.32 5.77
N MET A 144 -21.83 -0.22 4.67
CA MET A 144 -23.11 -0.92 4.67
C MET A 144 -23.00 -2.35 5.22
N HIS A 145 -21.90 -3.05 4.93
CA HIS A 145 -21.82 -4.49 5.17
C HIS A 145 -20.78 -4.92 6.20
N LEU A 146 -19.72 -4.15 6.41
CA LEU A 146 -18.55 -4.58 7.18
C LEU A 146 -18.45 -3.94 8.57
N ARG A 147 -19.51 -3.26 9.03
CA ARG A 147 -19.65 -2.80 10.41
C ARG A 147 -20.44 -3.79 11.26
N ASN A 148 -20.14 -3.85 12.56
CA ASN A 148 -20.94 -4.58 13.54
C ASN A 148 -22.13 -3.72 14.02
N THR A 149 -22.93 -4.25 14.94
CA THR A 149 -24.12 -3.54 15.48
C THR A 149 -23.79 -2.28 16.26
N GLN A 150 -22.55 -2.16 16.76
CA GLN A 150 -22.04 -0.97 17.46
C GLN A 150 -21.49 0.08 16.49
N GLY A 151 -21.41 -0.22 15.19
CA GLY A 151 -20.88 0.69 14.17
C GLY A 151 -19.37 0.59 13.94
N PHE A 152 -18.66 -0.38 14.54
CA PHE A 152 -17.24 -0.60 14.31
C PHE A 152 -16.99 -1.51 13.11
N PHE A 153 -15.97 -1.21 12.31
CA PHE A 153 -15.52 -2.11 11.26
C PHE A 153 -14.94 -3.39 11.88
N THR A 154 -15.39 -4.54 11.38
CA THR A 154 -15.01 -5.86 11.90
C THR A 154 -14.77 -6.85 10.77
N ASP A 155 -13.82 -7.75 10.96
CA ASP A 155 -13.60 -8.86 10.03
C ASP A 155 -14.87 -9.71 9.91
N LYS A 156 -15.20 -10.08 8.67
CA LYS A 156 -16.40 -10.86 8.36
C LYS A 156 -16.06 -12.12 7.58
N LYS A 157 -17.04 -13.01 7.45
CA LYS A 157 -17.01 -14.14 6.53
C LYS A 157 -18.18 -14.03 5.58
N HIS A 158 -17.91 -14.07 4.29
CA HIS A 158 -18.96 -14.07 3.27
C HIS A 158 -19.58 -15.46 3.18
N ILE A 159 -20.90 -15.54 3.37
CA ILE A 159 -21.66 -16.79 3.49
C ILE A 159 -22.77 -16.95 2.45
N SER A 160 -22.92 -16.03 1.48
CA SER A 160 -23.95 -16.17 0.45
C SER A 160 -23.82 -17.47 -0.34
N ASP A 161 -24.99 -18.08 -0.54
CA ASP A 161 -25.18 -19.16 -1.51
C ASP A 161 -25.03 -18.64 -2.94
N MET A 162 -24.58 -19.50 -3.85
CA MET A 162 -24.37 -19.14 -5.26
C MET A 162 -25.64 -18.63 -5.98
N PHE A 163 -26.81 -18.85 -5.39
CA PHE A 163 -28.12 -18.56 -5.99
C PHE A 163 -28.85 -17.35 -5.37
N VAL A 164 -28.29 -16.73 -4.32
CA VAL A 164 -28.91 -15.59 -3.63
C VAL A 164 -28.29 -14.30 -4.14
N SER A 165 -29.12 -13.37 -4.62
CA SER A 165 -28.68 -12.07 -5.19
C SER A 165 -28.12 -11.10 -4.13
N LYS A 166 -28.29 -11.40 -2.85
CA LYS A 166 -27.86 -10.57 -1.73
C LYS A 166 -26.63 -11.15 -1.03
N ALA A 167 -25.65 -10.28 -0.79
CA ALA A 167 -24.45 -10.62 -0.05
C ALA A 167 -24.74 -10.69 1.46
N ASP A 168 -24.53 -11.86 2.06
CA ASP A 168 -24.75 -12.16 3.47
C ASP A 168 -23.42 -12.42 4.18
N PHE A 169 -23.28 -11.88 5.38
CA PHE A 169 -22.04 -11.87 6.14
C PHE A 169 -22.24 -12.34 7.56
N GLU A 170 -21.32 -13.20 8.02
CA GLU A 170 -21.20 -13.58 9.43
C GLU A 170 -20.06 -12.79 10.07
N GLU A 171 -20.31 -12.19 11.24
CA GLU A 171 -19.26 -11.54 12.02
C GLU A 171 -18.30 -12.58 12.59
N LYS A 172 -16.99 -12.35 12.48
CA LYS A 172 -16.02 -13.23 13.13
C LYS A 172 -16.03 -12.95 14.63
N LYS A 173 -15.89 -14.01 15.43
CA LYS A 173 -15.86 -13.93 16.91
C LYS A 173 -14.71 -13.07 17.49
N SER A 174 -13.83 -12.50 16.67
CA SER A 174 -12.74 -11.63 17.12
C SER A 174 -13.25 -10.22 17.42
N PRO A 175 -12.80 -9.59 18.52
CA PRO A 175 -13.15 -8.20 18.80
C PRO A 175 -12.66 -7.28 17.68
N TYR A 176 -13.35 -6.14 17.50
CA TYR A 176 -12.89 -5.07 16.63
C TYR A 176 -11.53 -4.54 17.12
N LYS A 177 -10.72 -3.99 16.19
CA LYS A 177 -9.46 -3.34 16.53
C LYS A 177 -9.55 -1.85 16.27
N LEU A 178 -9.03 -1.06 17.22
CA LEU A 178 -8.90 0.39 17.05
C LEU A 178 -7.93 0.77 15.92
N SER A 179 -6.89 -0.05 15.68
CA SER A 179 -5.99 0.13 14.54
C SER A 179 -6.71 -0.01 13.19
N GLU A 180 -7.68 -0.92 13.07
CA GLU A 180 -8.50 -1.06 11.87
C GLU A 180 -9.45 0.13 11.69
N GLN A 181 -9.96 0.71 12.79
CA GLN A 181 -10.75 1.95 12.70
C GLN A 181 -9.89 3.13 12.22
N ALA A 182 -8.67 3.28 12.77
CA ALA A 182 -7.73 4.31 12.33
C ALA A 182 -7.30 4.16 10.86
N LEU A 183 -7.16 2.92 10.37
CA LEU A 183 -6.93 2.68 8.94
C LEU A 183 -8.13 3.11 8.08
N MET A 184 -9.35 2.76 8.50
CA MET A 184 -10.56 3.17 7.77
C MET A 184 -10.72 4.69 7.80
N MET A 185 -10.42 5.35 8.91
CA MET A 185 -10.36 6.82 9.01
C MET A 185 -9.48 7.42 7.90
N CYS A 186 -8.29 6.87 7.67
CA CYS A 186 -7.42 7.31 6.58
C CYS A 186 -8.10 7.19 5.21
N ALA A 187 -8.73 6.04 4.93
CA ALA A 187 -9.39 5.78 3.66
C ALA A 187 -10.57 6.73 3.40
N TYR A 188 -11.45 6.91 4.39
CA TYR A 188 -12.61 7.80 4.29
C TYR A 188 -12.19 9.26 4.13
N TYR A 189 -11.17 9.71 4.87
CA TYR A 189 -10.67 11.08 4.73
C TYR A 189 -10.05 11.33 3.37
N LYS A 190 -9.20 10.41 2.87
CA LYS A 190 -8.57 10.53 1.55
C LYS A 190 -9.62 10.64 0.44
N LEU A 191 -10.65 9.78 0.45
CA LEU A 191 -11.75 9.85 -0.51
C LEU A 191 -12.51 11.18 -0.39
N GLY A 192 -12.85 11.58 0.83
CA GLY A 192 -13.54 12.84 1.10
C GLY A 192 -12.76 14.05 0.58
N SER A 193 -11.45 14.08 0.75
CA SER A 193 -10.58 15.13 0.23
C SER A 193 -10.55 15.15 -1.31
N MET A 194 -10.52 13.98 -1.95
CA MET A 194 -10.62 13.87 -3.42
C MET A 194 -11.97 14.39 -3.96
N GLU A 195 -13.08 13.99 -3.34
CA GLU A 195 -14.43 14.44 -3.70
C GLU A 195 -14.58 15.96 -3.51
N SER A 196 -14.05 16.51 -2.42
CA SER A 196 -14.06 17.95 -2.16
C SER A 196 -13.30 18.72 -3.25
N TYR A 197 -12.13 18.21 -3.64
CA TYR A 197 -11.32 18.81 -4.70
C TYR A 197 -12.05 18.78 -6.06
N LEU A 198 -12.63 17.63 -6.44
CA LEU A 198 -13.38 17.49 -7.69
C LEU A 198 -14.59 18.42 -7.74
N ASN A 199 -15.39 18.47 -6.67
CA ASN A 199 -16.55 19.37 -6.57
C ASN A 199 -16.16 20.85 -6.65
N SER A 200 -15.01 21.23 -6.08
CA SER A 200 -14.50 22.60 -6.17
C SER A 200 -14.09 23.00 -7.59
N ARG A 201 -13.57 22.04 -8.38
CA ARG A 201 -13.16 22.25 -9.76
C ARG A 201 -14.36 22.37 -10.70
N SER A 202 -15.35 21.49 -10.59
CA SER A 202 -16.57 21.57 -11.40
C SER A 202 -17.28 22.91 -11.22
N LYS A 203 -17.32 23.45 -9.99
CA LYS A 203 -17.89 24.79 -9.72
C LYS A 203 -17.10 25.95 -10.35
N LYS A 204 -15.78 25.79 -10.57
CA LYS A 204 -14.96 26.81 -11.24
C LYS A 204 -15.14 26.75 -12.76
N GLU A 205 -15.25 25.55 -13.33
CA GLU A 205 -15.48 25.35 -14.76
C GLU A 205 -16.87 25.87 -15.18
N SER A 206 -17.92 25.59 -14.39
CA SER A 206 -19.28 26.12 -14.65
C SER A 206 -19.42 27.65 -14.51
N LYS A 207 -18.47 28.34 -13.86
CA LYS A 207 -18.49 29.81 -13.73
C LYS A 207 -17.82 30.54 -14.89
N ASN A 208 -17.04 29.84 -15.72
CA ASN A 208 -16.35 30.45 -16.85
C ASN A 208 -17.16 30.41 -18.15
N ASP A 209 -18.29 29.72 -18.18
CA ASP A 209 -19.15 29.58 -19.37
C ASP A 209 -20.38 30.52 -19.37
N ASP A 210 -20.68 31.22 -18.26
CA ASP A 210 -21.82 32.13 -18.17
C ASP A 210 -21.38 33.61 -18.16
N ASN A 211 -21.15 34.17 -19.35
CA ASN A 211 -21.24 35.62 -19.59
C ASN A 211 -22.70 36.04 -19.79
N THR A 212 -23.51 35.92 -18.73
CA THR A 212 -24.81 36.60 -18.66
C THR A 212 -24.92 37.31 -17.32
N GLN A 213 -24.90 38.64 -17.39
CA GLN A 213 -25.40 39.51 -16.32
C GLN A 213 -26.85 39.10 -16.01
N ASP A 214 -27.13 38.79 -14.74
CA ASP A 214 -28.21 39.46 -14.03
C ASP A 214 -28.16 39.17 -12.52
N ASP A 215 -28.45 40.24 -11.79
CA ASP A 215 -28.42 40.38 -10.34
C ASP A 215 -29.37 39.41 -9.62
N ASN A 216 -28.87 38.75 -8.58
CA ASN A 216 -29.48 38.73 -7.24
C ASN A 216 -28.59 37.96 -6.24
N LEU A 217 -27.86 38.73 -5.44
CA LEU A 217 -27.22 38.28 -4.20
C LEU A 217 -28.29 37.76 -3.23
N ASN A 218 -28.40 36.43 -3.13
CA ASN A 218 -28.72 35.71 -1.89
C ASN A 218 -28.63 34.21 -2.13
N ASN A 219 -27.40 33.68 -2.15
CA ASN A 219 -27.17 32.25 -1.94
C ASN A 219 -26.15 32.12 -0.83
N GLY A 220 -26.66 31.89 0.38
CA GLY A 220 -25.85 31.42 1.50
C GLY A 220 -25.04 30.20 1.04
N ASN A 221 -23.75 30.22 1.35
CA ASN A 221 -22.81 29.13 1.11
C ASN A 221 -23.40 27.82 1.64
N LYS A 222 -24.07 27.05 0.79
CA LYS A 222 -24.41 25.65 1.07
C LYS A 222 -23.11 24.87 0.95
N ILE A 223 -22.30 24.94 2.01
CA ILE A 223 -21.13 24.07 2.23
C ILE A 223 -21.67 22.66 2.01
N THR A 224 -21.22 22.03 0.92
CA THR A 224 -21.67 20.70 0.57
C THR A 224 -21.01 19.78 1.58
N LYS A 225 -21.78 19.38 2.60
CA LYS A 225 -21.32 18.53 3.70
C LYS A 225 -20.71 17.26 3.11
N ASN A 226 -19.41 17.05 3.33
CA ASN A 226 -18.70 15.89 2.79
C ASN A 226 -18.79 14.75 3.81
N GLN A 227 -19.77 13.88 3.60
CA GLN A 227 -20.08 12.78 4.51
C GLN A 227 -18.89 11.85 4.78
N TYR A 228 -17.97 11.68 3.81
CA TYR A 228 -16.78 10.86 4.00
C TYR A 228 -15.76 11.54 4.94
N VAL A 229 -15.56 12.85 4.80
CA VAL A 229 -14.71 13.62 5.72
C VAL A 229 -15.32 13.62 7.11
N ASP A 230 -16.62 13.90 7.23
CA ASP A 230 -17.30 13.92 8.52
C ASP A 230 -17.19 12.56 9.22
N PHE A 231 -17.44 11.46 8.49
CA PHE A 231 -17.32 10.13 9.06
C PHE A 231 -15.88 9.78 9.48
N ALA A 232 -14.87 10.23 8.73
CA ALA A 232 -13.49 10.08 9.17
C ALA A 232 -13.19 10.88 10.45
N LEU A 233 -13.70 12.11 10.55
CA LEU A 233 -13.54 12.93 11.75
C LEU A 233 -14.31 12.37 12.95
N ASP A 234 -15.46 11.72 12.75
CA ASP A 234 -16.16 10.98 13.79
C ASP A 234 -15.30 9.83 14.33
N ILE A 235 -14.57 9.11 13.46
CA ILE A 235 -13.61 8.09 13.89
C ILE A 235 -12.44 8.70 14.64
N LEU A 236 -11.92 9.85 14.20
CA LEU A 236 -10.85 10.57 14.92
C LEU A 236 -11.31 10.96 16.33
N ASN A 237 -12.49 11.57 16.45
CA ASN A 237 -13.07 11.95 17.74
C ASN A 237 -13.23 10.73 18.64
N MET A 238 -13.69 9.59 18.09
CA MET A 238 -13.73 8.34 18.83
C MET A 238 -12.32 7.92 19.30
N LEU A 239 -11.28 8.00 18.48
CA LEU A 239 -9.93 7.65 18.94
C LEU A 239 -9.41 8.60 20.04
N VAL A 240 -9.73 9.89 19.95
CA VAL A 240 -9.38 10.90 20.97
C VAL A 240 -10.11 10.61 22.29
N ASP A 241 -11.41 10.35 22.24
CA ASP A 241 -12.24 10.05 23.41
C ASP A 241 -11.83 8.71 24.07
N TYR A 242 -11.42 7.73 23.25
CA TYR A 242 -10.98 6.41 23.70
C TYR A 242 -9.47 6.33 23.99
N ARG A 243 -8.75 7.45 24.12
CA ARG A 243 -7.28 7.46 24.34
C ARG A 243 -6.82 6.55 25.48
N GLU A 244 -7.55 6.52 26.59
CA GLU A 244 -7.22 5.67 27.74
C GLU A 244 -7.35 4.17 27.40
N SER A 245 -8.31 3.83 26.54
CA SER A 245 -8.44 2.46 26.02
C SER A 245 -7.28 2.12 25.08
N ILE A 246 -6.78 3.09 24.30
CA ILE A 246 -5.62 2.91 23.42
C ILE A 246 -4.35 2.60 24.23
N TYR A 247 -4.13 3.28 25.36
CA TYR A 247 -2.94 3.05 26.20
C TYR A 247 -2.85 1.60 26.70
N ASN A 248 -4.00 0.97 26.95
CA ASN A 248 -4.10 -0.40 27.43
C ASN A 248 -3.97 -1.47 26.33
N LEU A 249 -3.83 -1.07 25.06
CA LEU A 249 -3.62 -2.00 23.96
C LEU A 249 -2.20 -2.59 23.97
N THR A 250 -2.02 -3.67 23.21
CA THR A 250 -0.70 -4.25 22.98
C THR A 250 0.23 -3.23 22.31
N TYR A 251 1.52 -3.35 22.60
CA TYR A 251 2.56 -2.48 22.03
C TYR A 251 2.47 -2.36 20.50
N GLY A 252 2.31 -3.49 19.80
CA GLY A 252 2.17 -3.50 18.35
C GLY A 252 0.89 -2.82 17.83
N GLU A 253 -0.24 -2.90 18.56
CA GLU A 253 -1.46 -2.19 18.17
C GLU A 253 -1.33 -0.68 18.37
N LYS A 254 -0.65 -0.22 19.43
CA LYS A 254 -0.34 1.19 19.64
C LYS A 254 0.52 1.77 18.52
N ILE A 255 1.58 1.06 18.12
CA ILE A 255 2.43 1.49 16.99
C ILE A 255 1.62 1.58 15.70
N LYS A 256 0.75 0.60 15.40
CA LYS A 256 -0.11 0.66 14.20
C LYS A 256 -1.06 1.85 14.21
N ILE A 257 -1.70 2.13 15.35
CA ILE A 257 -2.57 3.31 15.49
C ILE A 257 -1.76 4.57 15.23
N CYS A 258 -0.61 4.73 15.89
CA CYS A 258 0.27 5.89 15.70
C CYS A 258 0.72 6.03 14.22
N PHE A 259 1.07 4.92 13.57
CA PHE A 259 1.40 4.90 12.14
C PHE A 259 0.24 5.36 11.24
N TYR A 260 -0.98 4.89 11.48
CA TYR A 260 -2.15 5.35 10.71
C TYR A 260 -2.51 6.80 11.02
N LEU A 261 -2.31 7.28 12.24
CA LEU A 261 -2.45 8.69 12.56
C LEU A 261 -1.43 9.54 11.79
N CYS A 262 -0.18 9.10 11.63
CA CYS A 262 0.80 9.78 10.77
C CYS A 262 0.35 9.84 9.31
N ILE A 263 -0.24 8.77 8.76
CA ILE A 263 -0.82 8.78 7.41
C ILE A 263 -2.00 9.75 7.33
N PHE A 264 -2.90 9.72 8.30
CA PHE A 264 -4.04 10.64 8.35
C PHE A 264 -3.57 12.10 8.46
N TYR A 265 -2.54 12.38 9.26
CA TYR A 265 -1.96 13.72 9.35
C TYR A 265 -1.39 14.17 8.01
N GLN A 266 -0.67 13.31 7.29
CA GLN A 266 -0.19 13.61 5.93
C GLN A 266 -1.33 14.01 4.97
N TYR A 267 -2.52 13.44 5.14
CA TYR A 267 -3.68 13.79 4.32
C TYR A 267 -4.42 15.04 4.79
N SER A 268 -4.46 15.28 6.10
CA SER A 268 -5.40 16.22 6.72
C SER A 268 -4.78 17.47 7.33
N ASN A 269 -3.52 17.39 7.75
CA ASN A 269 -2.87 18.37 8.64
C ASN A 269 -3.72 18.73 9.86
N ASN A 270 -4.48 17.77 10.40
CA ASN A 270 -5.39 18.01 11.52
C ASN A 270 -4.64 18.08 12.87
N GLU A 271 -4.90 19.12 13.65
CA GLU A 271 -4.18 19.39 14.92
C GLU A 271 -4.61 18.47 16.09
N ASP A 272 -5.86 17.98 16.11
CA ASP A 272 -6.29 17.01 17.13
C ASP A 272 -5.58 15.66 16.92
N CYS A 273 -5.48 15.23 15.64
CA CYS A 273 -4.69 14.07 15.26
C CYS A 273 -3.22 14.24 15.66
N LYS A 274 -2.62 15.40 15.37
CA LYS A 274 -1.24 15.70 15.77
C LYS A 274 -1.04 15.59 17.28
N SER A 275 -1.97 16.12 18.07
CA SER A 275 -1.93 16.04 19.53
C SER A 275 -1.96 14.58 20.01
N LEU A 276 -2.83 13.76 19.42
CA LEU A 276 -2.91 12.32 19.72
C LEU A 276 -1.65 11.56 19.27
N ILE A 277 -1.03 11.94 18.15
CA ILE A 277 0.24 11.36 17.70
C ILE A 277 1.33 11.58 18.74
N PHE A 278 1.52 12.82 19.21
CA PHE A 278 2.56 13.13 20.20
C PHE A 278 2.38 12.33 21.48
N ASP A 279 1.16 12.32 22.02
CA ASP A 279 0.82 11.59 23.23
C ASP A 279 1.09 10.07 23.12
N LEU A 280 0.60 9.44 22.04
CA LEU A 280 0.86 8.01 21.81
C LEU A 280 2.34 7.73 21.53
N TYR A 281 3.02 8.59 20.79
CA TYR A 281 4.43 8.40 20.45
C TYR A 281 5.30 8.44 21.71
N ASP A 282 5.06 9.39 22.62
CA ASP A 282 5.79 9.46 23.89
C ASP A 282 5.57 8.22 24.74
N LEU A 283 4.32 7.75 24.90
CA LEU A 283 4.01 6.49 25.59
C LEU A 283 4.74 5.29 24.96
N ILE A 284 4.74 5.19 23.63
CA ILE A 284 5.39 4.10 22.89
C ILE A 284 6.91 4.12 23.12
N CYS A 285 7.54 5.30 23.18
CA CYS A 285 8.97 5.45 23.45
C CYS A 285 9.33 5.04 24.89
N GLU A 286 8.50 5.42 25.86
CA GLU A 286 8.67 5.01 27.27
C GLU A 286 8.54 3.51 27.43
N GLU A 287 7.53 2.89 26.81
CA GLU A 287 7.38 1.44 26.82
C GLU A 287 8.54 0.74 26.12
N TYR A 288 9.02 1.25 24.97
CA TYR A 288 10.18 0.69 24.27
C TYR A 288 11.40 0.58 25.19
N SER A 289 11.65 1.62 25.97
CA SER A 289 12.78 1.69 26.91
C SER A 289 12.68 0.67 28.05
N ASN A 290 11.46 0.22 28.36
CA ASN A 290 11.15 -0.72 29.45
C ASN A 290 10.95 -2.18 28.98
N ILE A 291 10.86 -2.43 27.66
CA ILE A 291 10.71 -3.78 27.13
C ILE A 291 12.00 -4.56 27.39
N SER A 292 11.95 -5.54 28.30
CA SER A 292 13.01 -6.53 28.44
C SER A 292 13.25 -7.25 27.10
N ILE A 293 14.51 -7.58 26.80
CA ILE A 293 15.09 -8.12 25.55
C ILE A 293 14.40 -9.40 24.97
N ILE A 294 13.30 -9.89 25.57
CA ILE A 294 12.87 -11.30 25.49
C ILE A 294 11.73 -11.58 24.47
N THR A 295 10.97 -10.61 23.96
CA THR A 295 9.84 -10.87 23.02
C THR A 295 10.27 -10.90 21.54
N LYS A 296 11.12 -11.88 21.22
CA LYS A 296 11.95 -11.98 20.00
C LYS A 296 11.27 -12.25 18.64
N TYR A 297 9.95 -12.29 18.50
CA TYR A 297 9.29 -12.60 17.21
C TYR A 297 8.46 -11.46 16.59
N GLU A 298 7.95 -10.53 17.40
CA GLU A 298 7.28 -9.31 16.91
C GLU A 298 8.20 -8.09 16.98
N TYR A 299 9.42 -8.25 17.51
CA TYR A 299 10.35 -7.17 17.73
C TYR A 299 10.79 -6.47 16.46
N ILE A 300 11.15 -7.21 15.39
CA ILE A 300 11.67 -6.58 14.18
C ILE A 300 10.58 -5.84 13.43
N LEU A 301 9.42 -6.47 13.17
CA LEU A 301 8.29 -5.79 12.54
C LEU A 301 7.86 -4.54 13.32
N ASN A 302 7.67 -4.65 14.64
CA ASN A 302 7.27 -3.50 15.46
C ASN A 302 8.35 -2.43 15.52
N LYS A 303 9.63 -2.81 15.63
CA LYS A 303 10.76 -1.86 15.62
C LYS A 303 10.89 -1.15 14.28
N SER A 304 10.79 -1.88 13.17
CA SER A 304 10.82 -1.29 11.83
C SER A 304 9.64 -0.33 11.64
N LEU A 305 8.44 -0.71 12.07
CA LEU A 305 7.28 0.19 12.01
C LEU A 305 7.45 1.42 12.91
N LEU A 306 7.98 1.25 14.13
CA LEU A 306 8.30 2.36 15.03
C LEU A 306 9.37 3.28 14.44
N SER A 307 10.36 2.73 13.73
CA SER A 307 11.38 3.51 13.04
C SER A 307 10.73 4.37 11.96
N ILE A 308 9.79 3.82 11.18
CA ILE A 308 9.00 4.57 10.20
C ILE A 308 8.21 5.69 10.87
N VAL A 309 7.50 5.39 11.97
CA VAL A 309 6.75 6.40 12.73
C VAL A 309 7.69 7.50 13.24
N SER A 310 8.83 7.15 13.83
CA SER A 310 9.82 8.10 14.34
C SER A 310 10.37 8.99 13.23
N LEU A 311 10.60 8.44 12.03
CA LEU A 311 11.05 9.20 10.87
C LEU A 311 9.96 10.15 10.33
N PHE A 312 8.68 9.74 10.37
CA PHE A 312 7.58 10.66 10.09
C PHE A 312 7.47 11.77 11.14
N MET A 313 7.72 11.48 12.42
CA MET A 313 7.77 12.51 13.46
C MET A 313 8.86 13.55 13.20
N VAL A 314 10.04 13.10 12.72
CA VAL A 314 11.12 14.00 12.29
C VAL A 314 10.67 14.85 11.11
N HIS A 315 10.12 14.22 10.06
CA HIS A 315 9.76 14.92 8.84
C HIS A 315 8.59 15.91 9.01
N TYR A 316 7.51 15.51 9.67
CA TYR A 316 6.30 16.33 9.79
C TYR A 316 6.41 17.41 10.86
N PHE A 317 7.17 17.16 11.94
CA PHE A 317 7.15 18.02 13.13
C PHE A 317 8.53 18.56 13.52
N ASN A 318 9.60 18.16 12.82
CA ASN A 318 10.98 18.48 13.19
C ASN A 318 11.27 18.12 14.66
N PHE A 319 10.73 17.00 15.13
CA PHE A 319 10.79 16.63 16.54
C PHE A 319 12.15 16.03 16.91
N GLU A 320 13.00 16.81 17.56
CA GLU A 320 14.40 16.44 17.86
C GLU A 320 14.54 15.15 18.71
N LYS A 321 13.62 14.91 19.65
CA LYS A 321 13.59 13.66 20.42
C LYS A 321 13.39 12.45 19.49
N ALA A 322 12.51 12.57 18.49
CA ALA A 322 12.30 11.52 17.50
C ALA A 322 13.52 11.33 16.59
N LYS A 323 14.27 12.38 16.28
CA LYS A 323 15.51 12.25 15.49
C LYS A 323 16.52 11.34 16.17
N LYS A 324 16.85 11.62 17.43
CA LYS A 324 17.78 10.80 18.22
C LYS A 324 17.28 9.36 18.38
N PHE A 325 15.98 9.21 18.66
CA PHE A 325 15.37 7.89 18.83
C PHE A 325 15.37 7.08 17.54
N SER A 326 14.98 7.68 16.41
CA SER A 326 14.98 7.02 15.09
C SER A 326 16.37 6.52 14.70
N ASN A 327 17.43 7.31 14.94
CA ASN A 327 18.80 6.89 14.68
C ASN A 327 19.20 5.69 15.55
N SER A 328 18.80 5.66 16.83
CA SER A 328 19.03 4.49 17.70
C SER A 328 18.35 3.25 17.15
N LEU A 329 17.07 3.36 16.77
CA LEU A 329 16.31 2.23 16.22
C LEU A 329 16.91 1.71 14.92
N ILE A 330 17.33 2.61 14.02
CA ILE A 330 17.96 2.26 12.75
C ILE A 330 19.31 1.57 12.99
N ASN A 331 20.15 2.10 13.88
CA ASN A 331 21.42 1.47 14.24
C ASN A 331 21.21 0.05 14.79
N GLU A 332 20.18 -0.14 15.61
CA GLU A 332 19.82 -1.48 16.08
C GLU A 332 19.33 -2.38 14.94
N LEU A 333 18.53 -1.88 14.00
CA LEU A 333 18.08 -2.64 12.83
C LEU A 333 19.24 -3.04 11.91
N VAL A 334 20.18 -2.12 11.67
CA VAL A 334 21.41 -2.36 10.90
C VAL A 334 22.29 -3.40 11.62
N SER A 335 22.41 -3.32 12.95
CA SER A 335 23.19 -4.30 13.73
C SER A 335 22.64 -5.74 13.66
N LEU A 336 21.36 -5.89 13.31
CA LEU A 336 20.75 -7.21 13.11
C LEU A 336 21.05 -7.79 11.72
N TYR A 337 21.49 -6.99 10.76
CA TYR A 337 21.78 -7.46 9.41
C TYR A 337 22.94 -8.45 9.40
N ASP A 338 22.77 -9.55 8.66
CA ASP A 338 23.79 -10.58 8.48
C ASP A 338 24.28 -10.57 7.03
N ASP A 339 25.53 -10.16 6.83
CA ASP A 339 26.14 -10.08 5.50
C ASP A 339 26.16 -11.43 4.76
N LYS A 340 26.31 -12.54 5.50
CA LYS A 340 26.41 -13.88 4.90
C LYS A 340 25.05 -14.38 4.44
N MET A 341 24.01 -14.15 5.25
CA MET A 341 22.64 -14.54 4.93
C MET A 341 21.92 -13.51 4.04
N CYS A 342 22.43 -12.28 3.97
CA CYS A 342 21.80 -11.15 3.30
C CYS A 342 20.34 -10.91 3.78
N ILE A 343 20.12 -11.04 5.08
CA ILE A 343 18.87 -10.76 5.78
C ILE A 343 19.17 -10.45 7.26
N PHE A 344 18.23 -9.83 7.97
CA PHE A 344 18.37 -9.65 9.42
C PHE A 344 18.28 -10.97 10.19
N ASN A 345 19.04 -11.07 11.27
CA ASN A 345 19.07 -12.21 12.16
C ASN A 345 17.87 -12.19 13.10
N LYS A 346 17.16 -13.33 13.16
CA LYS A 346 16.21 -13.63 14.22
C LYS A 346 16.83 -14.57 15.22
N THR A 347 16.61 -14.32 16.49
CA THR A 347 16.99 -15.27 17.52
C THR A 347 16.05 -16.47 17.52
N SER A 348 16.45 -17.50 16.80
CA SER A 348 15.80 -18.80 16.76
C SER A 348 16.84 -19.88 17.03
N SER A 349 16.53 -20.82 17.92
CA SER A 349 17.34 -22.02 18.16
C SER A 349 17.09 -23.13 17.14
N GLY A 350 16.18 -22.89 16.18
CA GLY A 350 15.77 -23.87 15.17
C GLY A 350 16.74 -23.99 13.99
N LYS A 351 16.70 -25.16 13.31
CA LYS A 351 17.43 -25.41 12.05
C LYS A 351 16.88 -24.59 10.87
N THR A 352 15.69 -24.01 11.01
CA THR A 352 15.02 -23.22 9.99
C THR A 352 14.43 -21.98 10.64
N ILE A 353 14.70 -20.81 10.05
CA ILE A 353 14.16 -19.53 10.49
C ILE A 353 13.09 -19.10 9.51
N GLU A 354 11.93 -18.67 10.02
CA GLU A 354 10.81 -18.16 9.23
C GLU A 354 10.78 -16.64 9.25
N TYR A 355 10.66 -16.06 8.06
CA TYR A 355 10.52 -14.62 7.82
C TYR A 355 9.22 -14.35 7.11
N ALA A 356 8.46 -13.39 7.62
CA ALA A 356 7.20 -12.99 7.01
C ALA A 356 7.47 -11.93 5.94
N SER A 357 6.79 -11.99 4.78
CA SER A 357 7.04 -11.03 3.69
C SER A 357 6.80 -9.57 4.11
N ASP A 358 5.76 -9.33 4.90
CA ASP A 358 5.43 -8.02 5.47
C ASP A 358 6.52 -7.53 6.42
N GLU A 359 7.09 -8.39 7.25
CA GLU A 359 8.21 -8.04 8.12
C GLU A 359 9.49 -7.69 7.34
N ILE A 360 9.84 -8.47 6.30
CA ILE A 360 10.99 -8.16 5.45
C ILE A 360 10.78 -6.81 4.77
N MET A 361 9.59 -6.56 4.23
CA MET A 361 9.30 -5.31 3.54
C MET A 361 9.27 -4.11 4.50
N THR A 362 8.67 -4.23 5.69
CA THR A 362 8.70 -3.15 6.70
C THR A 362 10.13 -2.83 7.14
N TYR A 363 11.00 -3.83 7.26
CA TYR A 363 12.42 -3.62 7.52
C TYR A 363 13.08 -2.80 6.41
N ILE A 364 12.86 -3.18 5.14
CA ILE A 364 13.36 -2.43 3.98
C ILE A 364 12.81 -1.00 3.97
N TYR A 365 11.52 -0.79 4.25
CA TYR A 365 10.92 0.55 4.28
C TYR A 365 11.52 1.46 5.35
N ALA A 366 11.81 0.92 6.54
CA ALA A 366 12.44 1.68 7.61
C ALA A 366 13.85 2.17 7.20
N LEU A 367 14.67 1.26 6.66
CA LEU A 367 16.01 1.57 6.16
C LEU A 367 15.95 2.55 4.99
N TYR A 368 15.01 2.33 4.08
CA TYR A 368 14.84 3.19 2.91
C TYR A 368 14.48 4.61 3.31
N LEU A 369 13.47 4.77 4.17
CA LEU A 369 13.02 6.08 4.63
C LEU A 369 14.13 6.81 5.41
N HIS A 370 14.94 6.08 6.18
CA HIS A 370 16.12 6.64 6.83
C HIS A 370 17.15 7.15 5.82
N SER A 371 17.52 6.32 4.84
CA SER A 371 18.47 6.71 3.77
C SER A 371 17.94 7.90 2.96
N TYR A 372 16.63 7.98 2.70
CA TYR A 372 16.02 9.12 2.01
C TYR A 372 16.10 10.41 2.83
N ILE A 373 15.79 10.37 4.14
CA ILE A 373 15.75 11.57 4.99
C ILE A 373 17.16 12.04 5.37
N ASN A 374 18.10 11.12 5.61
CA ASN A 374 19.40 11.43 6.20
C ASN A 374 20.60 11.29 5.24
N GLY A 375 20.45 10.62 4.08
CA GLY A 375 21.53 10.40 3.13
C GLY A 375 22.62 9.46 3.66
N ASP A 376 22.29 8.19 3.86
CA ASP A 376 23.19 7.16 4.40
C ASP A 376 23.46 6.03 3.38
N ASP A 377 24.68 6.02 2.82
CA ASP A 377 25.14 5.08 1.79
C ASP A 377 25.33 3.64 2.30
N ASP A 378 25.72 3.45 3.56
CA ASP A 378 25.96 2.11 4.14
C ASP A 378 24.63 1.35 4.25
N VAL A 379 23.55 2.07 4.57
CA VAL A 379 22.19 1.53 4.60
C VAL A 379 21.70 1.14 3.20
N GLU A 380 22.13 1.83 2.14
CA GLU A 380 21.75 1.49 0.76
C GLU A 380 22.26 0.11 0.38
N GLN A 381 23.52 -0.20 0.71
CA GLN A 381 24.11 -1.50 0.40
C GLN A 381 23.36 -2.66 1.07
N ILE A 382 22.84 -2.45 2.28
CA ILE A 382 22.00 -3.43 3.00
C ILE A 382 20.69 -3.65 2.25
N ILE A 383 20.02 -2.58 1.82
CA ILE A 383 18.75 -2.64 1.07
C ILE A 383 18.95 -3.43 -0.23
N GLU A 384 20.01 -3.12 -0.99
CA GLU A 384 20.35 -3.80 -2.24
C GLU A 384 20.56 -5.30 -2.05
N ASN A 385 21.31 -5.67 -1.01
CA ASN A 385 21.61 -7.07 -0.72
C ASN A 385 20.35 -7.85 -0.33
N ILE A 386 19.51 -7.29 0.55
CA ILE A 386 18.26 -7.92 0.95
C ILE A 386 17.32 -8.04 -0.24
N PHE A 387 17.16 -6.99 -1.05
CA PHE A 387 16.30 -7.04 -2.23
C PHE A 387 16.78 -8.13 -3.20
N LYS A 388 18.07 -8.12 -3.56
CA LYS A 388 18.62 -9.07 -4.52
C LYS A 388 18.56 -10.51 -4.01
N LYS A 389 18.91 -10.77 -2.75
CA LYS A 389 19.03 -12.14 -2.21
C LYS A 389 17.73 -12.66 -1.62
N SER A 390 17.12 -11.88 -0.74
CA SER A 390 15.96 -12.30 0.07
C SER A 390 14.62 -12.07 -0.64
N ILE A 391 14.53 -11.15 -1.59
CA ILE A 391 13.30 -10.93 -2.36
C ILE A 391 13.37 -11.64 -3.72
N VAL A 392 14.39 -11.31 -4.52
CA VAL A 392 14.50 -11.76 -5.92
C VAL A 392 15.00 -13.20 -6.02
N ASN A 393 16.23 -13.46 -5.58
CA ASN A 393 16.86 -14.78 -5.77
C ASN A 393 16.19 -15.88 -4.97
N SER A 394 15.56 -15.54 -3.84
CA SER A 394 14.80 -16.50 -3.03
C SER A 394 13.50 -16.96 -3.70
N GLY A 395 12.99 -16.19 -4.68
CA GLY A 395 11.67 -16.39 -5.27
C GLY A 395 10.51 -16.00 -4.33
N LEU A 396 10.74 -15.11 -3.35
CA LEU A 396 9.69 -14.60 -2.47
C LEU A 396 8.57 -13.92 -3.28
N ILE A 397 8.95 -13.28 -4.39
CA ILE A 397 8.05 -12.89 -5.46
C ILE A 397 8.29 -13.88 -6.61
N PRO A 398 7.31 -14.72 -6.94
CA PRO A 398 7.50 -15.81 -7.89
C PRO A 398 7.54 -15.29 -9.33
N SER A 399 6.85 -14.19 -9.64
CA SER A 399 6.83 -13.60 -10.97
C SER A 399 6.74 -12.08 -10.89
N TRP A 400 7.16 -11.39 -11.94
CA TRP A 400 7.19 -9.94 -11.99
C TRP A 400 6.48 -9.42 -13.25
N PRO A 401 5.72 -8.32 -13.17
CA PRO A 401 5.04 -7.77 -14.35
C PRO A 401 5.99 -7.49 -15.52
N GLN A 402 5.46 -7.62 -16.73
CA GLN A 402 6.20 -7.31 -17.96
C GLN A 402 6.61 -5.84 -17.99
N VAL A 403 7.79 -5.55 -18.51
CA VAL A 403 8.27 -4.17 -18.61
C VAL A 403 7.37 -3.40 -19.60
N PRO A 404 6.99 -2.13 -19.32
CA PRO A 404 6.19 -1.35 -20.26
C PRO A 404 6.91 -1.19 -21.60
N ASN A 405 6.15 -1.09 -22.70
CA ASN A 405 6.73 -0.85 -24.02
C ASN A 405 7.34 0.56 -24.14
N LEU A 406 8.24 0.79 -25.10
CA LEU A 406 8.91 2.08 -25.32
C LEU A 406 7.95 3.25 -25.67
N ASN A 407 6.73 2.94 -26.10
CA ASN A 407 5.69 3.94 -26.38
C ASN A 407 4.95 4.39 -25.11
N SER A 408 5.07 3.63 -24.03
CA SER A 408 4.45 3.92 -22.74
C SER A 408 5.14 5.10 -22.07
N PRO A 409 4.40 6.12 -21.61
CA PRO A 409 4.99 7.26 -20.90
C PRO A 409 5.62 6.85 -19.57
N GLU A 410 5.17 5.74 -19.00
CA GLU A 410 5.76 5.15 -17.79
C GLU A 410 7.20 4.65 -18.00
N ARG A 411 7.69 4.55 -19.25
CA ARG A 411 9.12 4.29 -19.54
C ARG A 411 10.00 5.51 -19.37
N TYR A 412 9.44 6.67 -19.04
CA TYR A 412 10.18 7.92 -18.97
C TYR A 412 9.97 8.58 -17.62
N LYS A 413 11.04 9.09 -17.01
CA LYS A 413 10.94 9.92 -15.81
C LYS A 413 9.95 11.05 -16.05
N ASN A 414 9.08 11.28 -15.06
CA ASN A 414 8.03 12.31 -15.11
C ASN A 414 7.11 12.23 -16.35
N PHE A 415 7.01 11.06 -16.99
CA PHE A 415 6.19 10.84 -18.19
C PHE A 415 6.57 11.70 -19.41
N SER A 416 7.80 12.20 -19.47
CA SER A 416 8.20 13.23 -20.44
C SER A 416 8.25 12.77 -21.90
N LYS A 417 8.37 11.45 -22.14
CA LYS A 417 8.64 10.82 -23.45
C LYS A 417 9.96 11.26 -24.10
N LYS A 418 10.85 11.94 -23.37
CA LYS A 418 12.15 12.35 -23.89
C LYS A 418 13.16 11.24 -23.74
N SER A 419 14.03 11.04 -24.73
CA SER A 419 15.06 9.99 -24.68
C SER A 419 16.02 10.12 -23.49
N GLU A 420 16.27 11.34 -23.00
CA GLU A 420 17.10 11.61 -21.82
C GLU A 420 16.49 11.09 -20.51
N ASP A 421 15.16 10.95 -20.47
CA ASP A 421 14.41 10.49 -19.31
C ASP A 421 14.08 8.99 -19.37
N LEU A 422 14.55 8.28 -20.40
CA LEU A 422 14.23 6.86 -20.61
C LEU A 422 14.80 6.00 -19.47
N LEU A 423 13.92 5.19 -18.88
CA LEU A 423 14.25 4.23 -17.84
C LEU A 423 14.62 2.88 -18.44
N ASP A 424 15.80 2.37 -18.05
CA ASP A 424 16.24 1.02 -18.36
C ASP A 424 15.30 -0.04 -17.77
N ASP A 425 15.23 -1.23 -18.39
CA ASP A 425 14.37 -2.33 -17.97
C ASP A 425 14.54 -2.70 -16.48
N GLU A 426 15.75 -2.53 -15.93
CA GLU A 426 16.08 -2.79 -14.53
C GLU A 426 15.30 -1.91 -13.55
N HIS A 427 14.72 -0.78 -13.98
CA HIS A 427 13.81 0.00 -13.14
C HIS A 427 12.44 -0.68 -12.96
N PHE A 428 12.12 -1.67 -13.78
CA PHE A 428 10.81 -2.34 -13.76
C PHE A 428 10.93 -3.79 -13.32
N ARG A 429 11.96 -4.50 -13.80
CA ARG A 429 12.17 -5.93 -13.54
C ARG A 429 13.62 -6.32 -13.81
N LEU A 430 14.18 -7.18 -12.96
CA LEU A 430 15.42 -7.88 -13.28
C LEU A 430 15.18 -9.02 -14.28
N SER A 431 16.04 -9.11 -15.30
CA SER A 431 15.92 -10.10 -16.39
C SER A 431 15.90 -11.57 -15.95
N THR A 432 16.37 -11.86 -14.73
CA THR A 432 16.38 -13.21 -14.15
C THR A 432 15.03 -13.63 -13.56
N ILE A 433 14.08 -12.71 -13.38
CA ILE A 433 12.78 -12.99 -12.76
C ILE A 433 11.76 -13.26 -13.85
N PRO A 434 11.05 -14.40 -13.83
CA PRO A 434 10.07 -14.71 -14.86
C PRO A 434 8.82 -13.84 -14.75
N THR A 435 8.08 -13.70 -15.85
CA THR A 435 6.77 -13.02 -15.84
C THR A 435 5.63 -13.95 -15.49
N PRO A 436 4.43 -13.42 -15.21
CA PRO A 436 3.24 -14.25 -15.03
C PRO A 436 2.98 -15.18 -16.20
N GLU A 437 3.22 -14.76 -17.44
CA GLU A 437 3.11 -15.59 -18.66
C GLU A 437 4.11 -16.75 -18.67
N GLU A 438 5.34 -16.50 -18.24
CA GLU A 438 6.40 -17.50 -18.24
C GLU A 438 6.27 -18.52 -17.10
N ARG A 439 5.74 -18.09 -15.93
CA ARG A 439 5.67 -18.93 -14.73
C ARG A 439 4.27 -19.43 -14.38
N GLU A 440 3.22 -18.88 -14.99
CA GLU A 440 1.82 -19.12 -14.64
C GLU A 440 1.51 -18.84 -13.15
N VAL A 441 2.13 -17.79 -12.60
CA VAL A 441 1.92 -17.34 -11.23
C VAL A 441 1.72 -15.83 -11.21
N ALA A 442 0.80 -15.35 -10.40
CA ALA A 442 0.55 -13.94 -10.23
C ALA A 442 1.71 -13.21 -9.55
N PRO A 443 1.92 -11.91 -9.85
CA PRO A 443 2.98 -11.11 -9.26
C PRO A 443 2.63 -10.71 -7.83
N VAL A 444 2.77 -11.63 -6.88
CA VAL A 444 2.40 -11.41 -5.47
C VAL A 444 3.50 -11.88 -4.52
N PHE A 445 3.57 -11.27 -3.34
CA PHE A 445 4.44 -11.75 -2.27
C PHE A 445 3.91 -13.05 -1.71
N LEU A 446 4.76 -14.07 -1.71
CA LEU A 446 4.51 -15.31 -0.99
C LEU A 446 4.59 -15.05 0.51
N LYS A 447 3.81 -15.80 1.28
CA LYS A 447 3.62 -15.55 2.70
C LYS A 447 4.96 -15.54 3.45
N HIS A 448 5.75 -16.60 3.33
CA HIS A 448 6.98 -16.75 4.11
C HIS A 448 8.20 -17.11 3.27
N LEU A 449 9.34 -16.60 3.73
CA LEU A 449 10.67 -17.05 3.39
C LEU A 449 11.24 -17.88 4.54
N TYR A 450 11.85 -19.01 4.23
CA TYR A 450 12.50 -19.91 5.17
C TYR A 450 13.98 -19.98 4.87
N ILE A 451 14.81 -19.88 5.91
CA ILE A 451 16.27 -20.02 5.79
C ILE A 451 16.71 -21.26 6.53
N ASN A 452 17.42 -22.15 5.84
CA ASN A 452 18.12 -23.25 6.49
C ASN A 452 19.46 -22.75 7.03
N THR A 453 19.61 -22.66 8.36
CA THR A 453 20.78 -22.07 9.01
C THR A 453 22.06 -22.88 8.84
N LYS A 454 21.96 -24.17 8.47
CA LYS A 454 23.13 -25.02 8.20
C LYS A 454 23.60 -24.93 6.75
N LYS A 455 22.67 -24.79 5.82
CA LYS A 455 22.94 -24.78 4.37
C LYS A 455 23.04 -23.39 3.77
N PHE A 456 22.60 -22.35 4.49
CA PHE A 456 22.50 -20.98 3.97
C PHE A 456 21.61 -20.93 2.70
N GLU A 457 20.57 -21.77 2.66
CA GLU A 457 19.66 -21.90 1.53
C GLU A 457 18.28 -21.30 1.85
N PHE A 458 17.75 -20.56 0.89
CA PHE A 458 16.39 -20.03 0.92
C PHE A 458 15.37 -21.06 0.41
N LYS A 459 14.21 -21.07 1.05
CA LYS A 459 13.03 -21.79 0.59
C LYS A 459 11.79 -20.93 0.81
N VAL A 460 10.89 -20.89 -0.15
CA VAL A 460 9.63 -20.13 -0.01
C VAL A 460 8.46 -21.02 0.37
N SER A 461 7.45 -20.38 0.96
CA SER A 461 6.15 -21.00 1.22
C SER A 461 5.41 -21.38 -0.07
N LYS A 462 4.27 -22.07 0.05
CA LYS A 462 3.41 -22.41 -1.10
C LYS A 462 2.96 -21.14 -1.85
N CYS A 463 2.78 -21.26 -3.17
CA CYS A 463 2.29 -20.20 -4.05
C CYS A 463 0.81 -19.84 -3.79
N ASN A 464 0.56 -19.21 -2.64
CA ASN A 464 -0.74 -18.71 -2.22
C ASN A 464 -0.66 -17.20 -2.04
N PHE A 465 -1.69 -16.51 -2.49
CA PHE A 465 -1.92 -15.12 -2.18
C PHE A 465 -2.51 -15.00 -0.76
N ASP A 466 -1.99 -14.06 0.03
CA ASP A 466 -2.50 -13.69 1.36
C ASP A 466 -2.70 -12.18 1.39
N SER A 467 -3.96 -11.75 1.39
CA SER A 467 -4.35 -10.34 1.26
C SER A 467 -3.83 -9.49 2.40
N SER A 468 -3.72 -10.06 3.61
CA SER A 468 -3.30 -9.33 4.81
C SER A 468 -1.87 -8.80 4.73
N ARG A 469 -1.03 -9.46 3.92
CA ARG A 469 0.36 -9.08 3.70
C ARG A 469 0.50 -8.29 2.42
N ASN A 470 -0.05 -8.82 1.34
CA ASN A 470 0.11 -8.23 0.02
C ASN A 470 -0.48 -6.83 -0.05
N MET A 471 -1.68 -6.57 0.49
CA MET A 471 -2.25 -5.22 0.41
C MET A 471 -1.48 -4.21 1.25
N TYR A 472 -1.01 -4.60 2.43
CA TYR A 472 -0.17 -3.75 3.26
C TYR A 472 1.12 -3.35 2.50
N ILE A 473 1.81 -4.33 1.92
CA ILE A 473 3.04 -4.12 1.14
C ILE A 473 2.75 -3.27 -0.10
N PHE A 474 1.69 -3.58 -0.84
CA PHE A 474 1.36 -2.86 -2.06
C PHE A 474 0.97 -1.42 -1.77
N PHE A 475 0.12 -1.19 -0.77
CA PHE A 475 -0.22 0.15 -0.31
C PHE A 475 1.05 0.92 0.06
N LEU A 476 1.94 0.35 0.88
CA LEU A 476 3.15 1.05 1.31
C LEU A 476 4.10 1.39 0.16
N ASN A 477 4.30 0.48 -0.79
CA ASN A 477 5.11 0.78 -1.99
C ASN A 477 4.54 1.96 -2.78
N VAL A 478 3.21 2.02 -2.97
CA VAL A 478 2.55 3.11 -3.71
C VAL A 478 2.57 4.41 -2.89
N PHE A 479 2.21 4.34 -1.61
CA PHE A 479 2.20 5.48 -0.70
C PHE A 479 3.59 6.13 -0.58
N LEU A 480 4.64 5.32 -0.37
CA LEU A 480 6.01 5.83 -0.25
C LEU A 480 6.49 6.44 -1.57
N GLN A 481 6.17 5.84 -2.72
CA GLN A 481 6.50 6.44 -4.02
C GLN A 481 5.91 7.84 -4.17
N ASN A 482 4.62 8.01 -3.84
CA ASN A 482 3.96 9.31 -3.90
C ASN A 482 4.53 10.28 -2.86
N TYR A 483 4.81 9.79 -1.65
CA TYR A 483 5.43 10.58 -0.58
C TYR A 483 6.78 11.17 -1.04
N PHE A 484 7.68 10.36 -1.59
CA PHE A 484 8.98 10.84 -2.08
C PHE A 484 8.82 11.75 -3.30
N SER A 485 7.91 11.42 -4.21
CA SER A 485 7.70 12.24 -5.42
C SER A 485 7.18 13.65 -5.08
N ASN A 486 6.32 13.77 -4.07
CA ASN A 486 5.79 15.06 -3.63
C ASN A 486 6.84 15.88 -2.88
N ASN A 487 7.66 15.24 -2.04
CA ASN A 487 8.66 15.95 -1.21
C ASN A 487 9.94 16.30 -1.99
N ASN A 488 10.25 15.61 -3.10
CA ASN A 488 11.34 15.97 -4.01
C ASN A 488 11.02 17.20 -4.89
N GLN A 489 9.76 17.68 -4.91
CA GLN A 489 9.40 18.90 -5.64
C GLN A 489 9.72 20.19 -4.85
N ASP A 490 10.00 20.05 -3.55
CA ASP A 490 10.34 21.15 -2.65
C ASP A 490 11.86 21.27 -2.37
N SER A 491 12.69 20.43 -3.01
CA SER A 491 14.16 20.43 -2.97
C SER A 491 14.75 20.79 -4.33
#